data_AF-A0A951EMA4-F1
#
_entry.id   AF-A0A951EMA4-F1
#
_cell.length_a   1.000
_cell.length_b   1.000
_cell.length_c   1.000
_cell.angle_alpha   90.00
_cell.angle_beta   90.00
_cell.angle_gamma   90.00
#
_symmetry.space_group_name_H-M   'P 1'
#
loop_
_entity.id
_entity.type
_entity.pdbx_description
1 polymer ?
#
loop_
_entity_poly.entity_id
_entity_poly.type
_entity_poly.pdbx_seq_one_letter_code
_entity_poly.pdbx_strand_id
1 'polypeptide(L)'
;MTTQHPRGSAPADALGAPVHPAEFWEQPELRAAARERHFGRLLRTYRGVQSPPVQQTQLVGWLGITQGQLSRLERAVTPIHDLAKLDHWSQVLHIPEHLLWFEFSPEPSATPAAPPLRATVEEPARDENDEDEDVRRRDLIVGGVTTATGTGLLADAPWRRLMDSVDKGRPVDATTVQLMQDRTADFFETEYTVPARHVLDSLTNHRATLTTLLGNARTDATRDPLTVMLGETEALIGWLHFDLGQMNQATNAWRATLKIAKDTGDRALAACALGYWSYLASSRNDILPAVRLLRQAEEYVPGNSAPAT
;
A
#
# COMPACT_ATOMS: atom_id res chain seq x y z
N MET A 1 34.68 41.99 -17.63
CA MET A 1 35.22 40.66 -17.33
C MET A 1 34.15 39.90 -16.58
N THR A 2 33.48 39.01 -17.29
CA THR A 2 32.42 38.13 -16.79
C THR A 2 33.10 36.84 -16.32
N THR A 3 32.94 36.46 -15.06
CA THR A 3 33.34 35.13 -14.60
C THR A 3 32.13 34.39 -14.04
N GLN A 4 31.95 33.23 -14.64
CA GLN A 4 30.80 32.35 -14.70
C GLN A 4 30.80 31.40 -13.50
N HIS A 5 29.61 31.12 -12.96
CA HIS A 5 29.37 30.01 -12.03
C HIS A 5 29.66 28.65 -12.68
N PRO A 6 29.95 27.62 -11.88
CA PRO A 6 29.30 26.32 -12.02
C PRO A 6 28.52 26.02 -10.73
N ARG A 7 27.19 26.05 -10.81
CA ARG A 7 26.28 24.89 -10.97
C ARG A 7 26.30 23.97 -9.75
N GLY A 8 25.14 23.95 -9.08
CA GLY A 8 24.88 23.23 -7.84
C GLY A 8 25.12 21.72 -7.96
N SER A 9 25.63 21.17 -6.86
CA SER A 9 25.65 19.73 -6.60
C SER A 9 24.22 19.20 -6.55
N ALA A 10 23.87 18.32 -7.48
CA ALA A 10 22.66 17.51 -7.38
C ALA A 10 22.79 16.55 -6.16
N PRO A 11 21.70 16.27 -5.43
CA PRO A 11 21.71 15.23 -4.40
C PRO A 11 21.92 13.86 -5.04
N ALA A 12 22.77 13.03 -4.44
CA ALA A 12 23.15 11.69 -4.90
C ALA A 12 22.02 10.62 -4.79
N ASP A 13 20.75 11.04 -4.81
CA ASP A 13 19.57 10.27 -4.39
C ASP A 13 18.81 9.55 -5.53
N ALA A 14 19.36 9.48 -6.76
CA ALA A 14 18.58 9.04 -7.93
C ALA A 14 19.17 7.85 -8.74
N LEU A 15 20.20 7.17 -8.24
CA LEU A 15 20.70 5.95 -8.88
C LEU A 15 20.12 4.75 -8.14
N GLY A 16 19.45 3.85 -8.88
CA GLY A 16 18.93 2.58 -8.33
C GLY A 16 20.01 1.71 -7.71
N ALA A 17 19.62 0.58 -7.11
CA ALA A 17 20.58 -0.32 -6.47
C ALA A 17 21.65 -0.76 -7.48
N PRO A 18 22.95 -0.74 -7.12
CA PRO A 18 24.01 -1.17 -8.01
C PRO A 18 23.90 -2.66 -8.31
N VAL A 19 24.13 -3.03 -9.56
CA VAL A 19 24.25 -4.43 -9.98
C VAL A 19 25.63 -4.94 -9.57
N HIS A 20 25.66 -5.95 -8.71
CA HIS A 20 26.90 -6.56 -8.22
C HIS A 20 27.26 -7.83 -9.00
N PRO A 21 28.55 -8.13 -9.21
CA PRO A 21 28.99 -9.40 -9.80
C PRO A 21 28.69 -10.57 -8.86
N ALA A 22 28.62 -11.79 -9.39
CA ALA A 22 28.37 -13.00 -8.58
C ALA A 22 29.37 -13.16 -7.42
N GLU A 23 30.64 -12.79 -7.64
CA GLU A 23 31.71 -12.86 -6.62
C GLU A 23 31.41 -12.03 -5.36
N PHE A 24 30.69 -10.91 -5.50
CA PHE A 24 30.27 -10.10 -4.37
C PHE A 24 29.31 -10.88 -3.47
N TRP A 25 28.34 -11.56 -4.07
CA TRP A 25 27.34 -12.37 -3.36
C TRP A 25 27.92 -13.65 -2.73
N GLU A 26 29.05 -14.14 -3.27
CA GLU A 26 29.76 -15.30 -2.74
C GLU A 26 30.64 -15.02 -1.50
N GLN A 27 30.73 -13.75 -1.08
CA GLN A 27 31.46 -13.38 0.14
C GLN A 27 30.94 -14.14 1.37
N PRO A 28 31.83 -14.63 2.25
CA PRO A 28 31.45 -15.49 3.36
C PRO A 28 30.47 -14.82 4.33
N GLU A 29 30.55 -13.50 4.51
CA GLU A 29 29.67 -12.70 5.37
C GLU A 29 28.23 -12.69 4.83
N LEU A 30 28.05 -12.46 3.52
CA LEU A 30 26.75 -12.44 2.86
C LEU A 30 26.10 -13.82 2.86
N ARG A 31 26.87 -14.88 2.56
CA ARG A 31 26.38 -16.26 2.63
C ARG A 31 26.00 -16.68 4.04
N ALA A 32 26.77 -16.26 5.05
CA ALA A 32 26.41 -16.51 6.44
C ALA A 32 25.09 -15.83 6.82
N ALA A 33 24.93 -14.54 6.46
CA ALA A 33 23.71 -13.79 6.72
C ALA A 33 22.48 -14.37 5.98
N ALA A 34 22.65 -14.86 4.75
CA ALA A 34 21.59 -15.51 4.00
C ALA A 34 21.12 -16.83 4.66
N ARG A 35 22.06 -17.64 5.19
CA ARG A 35 21.75 -18.90 5.90
C ARG A 35 20.94 -18.69 7.18
N GLU A 36 21.03 -17.50 7.79
CA GLU A 36 20.24 -17.15 8.97
C GLU A 36 18.76 -16.91 8.67
N ARG A 37 18.36 -16.94 7.39
CA ARG A 37 16.98 -16.77 6.92
C ARG A 37 16.29 -15.53 7.47
N HIS A 38 17.05 -14.45 7.62
CA HIS A 38 16.59 -13.20 8.21
C HIS A 38 16.96 -12.01 7.34
N PHE A 39 15.98 -11.52 6.57
CA PHE A 39 16.21 -10.50 5.55
C PHE A 39 16.84 -9.22 6.08
N GLY A 40 16.50 -8.79 7.30
CA GLY A 40 17.13 -7.62 7.90
C GLY A 40 18.61 -7.78 8.28
N ARG A 41 19.07 -9.00 8.55
CA ARG A 41 20.49 -9.27 8.79
C ARG A 41 21.24 -9.31 7.46
N LEU A 42 20.62 -9.89 6.43
CA LEU A 42 21.12 -9.83 5.06
C LEU A 42 21.29 -8.39 4.55
N LEU A 43 20.30 -7.51 4.74
CA LEU A 43 20.40 -6.10 4.33
C LEU A 43 21.49 -5.32 5.08
N ARG A 44 21.62 -5.55 6.40
CA ARG A 44 22.69 -4.93 7.19
C ARG A 44 24.07 -5.36 6.68
N THR A 45 24.26 -6.65 6.43
CA THR A 45 25.51 -7.17 5.90
C THR A 45 25.79 -6.63 4.50
N TYR A 46 24.80 -6.67 3.60
CA TYR A 46 24.87 -6.09 2.25
C TYR A 46 25.33 -4.64 2.23
N ARG A 47 24.84 -3.82 3.16
CA ARG A 47 25.28 -2.42 3.28
C ARG A 47 26.70 -2.28 3.78
N GLY A 48 27.11 -3.14 4.72
CA GLY A 48 28.40 -3.08 5.39
C GLY A 48 29.57 -3.59 4.54
N VAL A 49 29.34 -4.55 3.66
CA VAL A 49 30.39 -5.13 2.80
C VAL A 49 30.71 -4.25 1.57
N GLN A 50 29.89 -3.26 1.26
CA GLN A 50 30.14 -2.33 0.16
C GLN A 50 31.20 -1.29 0.53
N SER A 51 31.96 -0.85 -0.48
CA SER A 51 32.95 0.22 -0.36
C SER A 51 32.68 1.29 -1.42
N PRO A 52 32.17 2.47 -1.04
CA PRO A 52 31.82 2.90 0.32
C PRO A 52 30.58 2.17 0.90
N PRO A 53 30.46 2.05 2.24
CA PRO A 53 29.28 1.45 2.86
C PRO A 53 28.00 2.21 2.51
N VAL A 54 26.95 1.47 2.15
CA VAL A 54 25.66 2.07 1.80
C VAL A 54 24.97 2.58 3.07
N GLN A 55 24.48 3.82 3.03
CA GLN A 55 23.73 4.41 4.14
C GLN A 55 22.29 3.89 4.22
N GLN A 56 21.66 3.92 5.42
CA GLN A 56 20.26 3.48 5.55
C GLN A 56 19.34 4.28 4.62
N THR A 57 19.59 5.58 4.49
CA THR A 57 18.82 6.50 3.66
C THR A 57 18.87 6.14 2.17
N GLN A 58 20.03 5.68 1.70
CA GLN A 58 20.21 5.26 0.31
C GLN A 58 19.51 3.92 0.04
N LEU A 59 19.61 2.96 0.97
CA LEU A 59 18.90 1.68 0.85
C LEU A 59 17.37 1.85 0.93
N VAL A 60 16.90 2.79 1.75
CA VAL A 60 15.50 3.23 1.82
C VAL A 60 15.01 3.74 0.46
N GLY A 61 15.82 4.57 -0.20
CA GLY A 61 15.49 5.10 -1.52
C GLY A 61 15.31 4.01 -2.57
N TRP A 62 16.14 2.96 -2.52
CA TRP A 62 16.03 1.82 -3.44
C TRP A 62 14.82 0.93 -3.16
N LEU A 63 14.61 0.58 -1.89
CA LEU A 63 13.57 -0.37 -1.48
C LEU A 63 12.16 0.22 -1.44
N GLY A 64 12.01 1.54 -1.58
CA GLY A 64 10.71 2.21 -1.50
C GLY A 64 10.08 2.18 -0.10
N ILE A 65 10.83 1.84 0.94
CA ILE A 65 10.36 1.74 2.33
C ILE A 65 10.79 2.93 3.18
N THR A 66 10.18 3.16 4.34
CA THR A 66 10.60 4.27 5.23
C THR A 66 11.90 3.95 5.98
N GLN A 67 12.64 4.98 6.41
CA GLN A 67 13.82 4.80 7.26
C GLN A 67 13.49 4.10 8.59
N GLY A 68 12.31 4.36 9.16
CA GLY A 68 11.81 3.66 10.34
C GLY A 68 11.52 2.17 10.08
N GLN A 69 10.97 1.83 8.92
CA GLN A 69 10.77 0.44 8.49
C GLN A 69 12.11 -0.28 8.30
N LEU A 70 13.07 0.28 7.55
CA LEU A 70 14.39 -0.34 7.37
C LEU A 70 15.11 -0.53 8.71
N SER A 71 15.07 0.48 9.59
CA SER A 71 15.74 0.40 10.88
C SER A 71 15.12 -0.63 11.82
N ARG A 72 13.79 -0.80 11.79
CA ARG A 72 13.08 -1.89 12.51
C ARG A 72 13.43 -3.24 11.91
N LEU A 73 13.43 -3.36 10.59
CA LEU A 73 13.71 -4.59 9.87
C LEU A 73 15.14 -5.10 10.16
N GLU A 74 16.13 -4.21 10.19
CA GLU A 74 17.49 -4.57 10.59
C GLU A 74 17.64 -4.90 12.09
N ARG A 75 16.75 -4.40 12.96
CA ARG A 75 16.80 -4.62 14.43
C ARG A 75 15.87 -5.72 14.92
N ALA A 76 14.95 -6.18 14.08
CA ALA A 76 14.01 -7.23 14.42
C ALA A 76 14.76 -8.51 14.79
N VAL A 77 14.27 -9.20 15.83
CA VAL A 77 14.73 -10.54 16.20
C VAL A 77 13.98 -11.59 15.37
N THR A 78 12.71 -11.30 15.06
CA THR A 78 11.81 -12.16 14.29
C THR A 78 12.00 -11.95 12.78
N PRO A 79 12.23 -13.02 12.00
CA PRO A 79 12.25 -12.96 10.55
C PRO A 79 10.91 -12.48 9.98
N ILE A 80 10.96 -11.79 8.84
CA ILE A 80 9.76 -11.44 8.07
C ILE A 80 9.39 -12.65 7.22
N HIS A 81 8.09 -12.98 7.21
CA HIS A 81 7.54 -14.13 6.48
C HIS A 81 6.68 -13.73 5.26
N ASP A 82 6.59 -12.43 4.98
CA ASP A 82 5.84 -11.88 3.85
C ASP A 82 6.61 -12.12 2.54
N LEU A 83 6.20 -13.14 1.79
CA LEU A 83 6.88 -13.58 0.57
C LEU A 83 6.87 -12.51 -0.53
N ALA A 84 5.80 -11.72 -0.65
CA ALA A 84 5.68 -10.68 -1.68
C ALA A 84 6.71 -9.55 -1.47
N LYS A 85 6.92 -9.14 -0.21
CA LYS A 85 7.95 -8.15 0.14
C LYS A 85 9.36 -8.68 -0.08
N LEU A 86 9.61 -9.92 0.35
CA LEU A 86 10.91 -10.55 0.21
C LEU A 86 11.28 -10.71 -1.27
N ASP A 87 10.33 -11.12 -2.10
CA ASP A 87 10.48 -11.20 -3.55
C ASP A 87 10.80 -9.81 -4.14
N HIS A 88 9.95 -8.82 -3.90
CA HIS A 88 10.16 -7.46 -4.41
C HIS A 88 11.53 -6.88 -4.01
N TRP A 89 11.90 -6.95 -2.74
CA TRP A 89 13.20 -6.43 -2.27
C TRP A 89 14.39 -7.19 -2.85
N SER A 90 14.24 -8.50 -3.07
CA SER A 90 15.29 -9.31 -3.69
C SER A 90 15.51 -8.92 -5.15
N GLN A 91 14.43 -8.64 -5.89
CA GLN A 91 14.48 -8.16 -7.28
C GLN A 91 15.12 -6.77 -7.36
N VAL A 92 14.69 -5.83 -6.50
CA VAL A 92 15.22 -4.47 -6.45
C VAL A 92 16.73 -4.43 -6.16
N LEU A 93 17.21 -5.33 -5.30
CA LEU A 93 18.63 -5.41 -4.95
C LEU A 93 19.43 -6.37 -5.82
N HIS A 94 18.79 -7.03 -6.78
CA HIS A 94 19.40 -8.03 -7.66
C HIS A 94 20.08 -9.16 -6.86
N ILE A 95 19.42 -9.66 -5.81
CA ILE A 95 19.93 -10.78 -5.00
C ILE A 95 19.80 -12.08 -5.79
N PRO A 96 20.87 -12.87 -5.94
CA PRO A 96 20.81 -14.15 -6.64
C PRO A 96 19.85 -15.14 -5.97
N GLU A 97 19.07 -15.86 -6.78
CA GLU A 97 18.06 -16.81 -6.31
C GLU A 97 18.63 -17.90 -5.41
N HIS A 98 19.87 -18.34 -5.66
CA HIS A 98 20.53 -19.39 -4.87
C HIS A 98 20.88 -18.97 -3.44
N LEU A 99 20.83 -17.67 -3.13
CA LEU A 99 20.99 -17.16 -1.77
C LEU A 99 19.67 -17.02 -1.02
N LEU A 100 18.54 -17.13 -1.70
CA LEU A 100 17.22 -16.96 -1.12
C LEU A 100 16.70 -18.31 -0.63
N TRP A 101 16.01 -18.28 0.51
CA TRP A 101 15.47 -19.46 1.18
C TRP A 101 13.96 -19.60 0.98
N PHE A 102 13.41 -18.91 -0.02
CA PHE A 102 12.01 -18.87 -0.39
C PHE A 102 11.87 -18.91 -1.92
N GLU A 103 10.73 -19.39 -2.41
CA GLU A 103 10.45 -19.54 -3.85
C GLU A 103 9.85 -18.25 -4.44
N PHE A 104 10.25 -17.91 -5.66
CA PHE A 104 9.75 -16.77 -6.44
C PHE A 104 8.38 -17.07 -7.05
N SER A 105 7.49 -16.06 -7.12
CA SER A 105 6.34 -16.10 -8.02
C SER A 105 6.76 -15.57 -9.39
N PRO A 106 6.70 -16.36 -10.48
CA PRO A 106 6.98 -15.83 -11.80
C PRO A 106 5.81 -14.94 -12.26
N GLU A 107 6.04 -13.63 -12.33
CA GLU A 107 5.24 -12.74 -13.19
C GLU A 107 5.39 -13.19 -14.66
N PRO A 108 4.30 -13.30 -15.45
CA PRO A 108 4.37 -13.71 -16.85
C PRO A 108 5.15 -12.67 -17.65
N SER A 109 6.36 -13.04 -18.07
CA SER A 109 7.25 -12.22 -18.85
C SER A 109 6.59 -11.75 -20.15
N ALA A 110 6.49 -10.43 -20.31
CA ALA A 110 6.15 -9.79 -21.57
C ALA A 110 7.13 -10.24 -22.66
N THR A 111 6.65 -11.11 -23.55
CA THR A 111 7.34 -11.43 -24.80
C THR A 111 7.23 -10.22 -25.73
N PRO A 112 8.33 -9.71 -26.32
CA PRO A 112 8.28 -8.54 -27.21
C PRO A 112 7.67 -8.94 -28.56
N ALA A 113 6.41 -8.58 -28.78
CA ALA A 113 5.80 -8.60 -30.10
C ALA A 113 6.10 -7.29 -30.84
N ALA A 114 6.54 -7.42 -32.09
CA ALA A 114 7.08 -6.40 -32.98
C ALA A 114 6.13 -5.19 -33.24
N PRO A 115 6.68 -4.03 -33.65
CA PRO A 115 5.92 -2.79 -33.78
C PRO A 115 5.20 -2.69 -35.14
N PRO A 116 3.96 -2.15 -35.22
CA PRO A 116 3.41 -1.70 -36.48
C PRO A 116 3.74 -0.22 -36.74
N LEU A 117 3.85 0.06 -38.03
CA LEU A 117 4.37 1.22 -38.72
C LEU A 117 3.72 2.57 -38.34
N ARG A 118 4.54 3.62 -38.39
CA ARG A 118 4.14 5.04 -38.39
C ARG A 118 3.15 5.34 -39.52
N ALA A 119 2.11 6.09 -39.22
CA ALA A 119 1.39 6.91 -40.19
C ALA A 119 1.47 8.37 -39.75
N THR A 120 2.25 9.13 -40.50
CA THR A 120 2.26 10.61 -40.52
C THR A 120 0.93 11.10 -41.09
N VAL A 121 0.30 12.08 -40.45
CA VAL A 121 -0.71 12.91 -41.10
C VAL A 121 -0.44 14.38 -40.76
N GLU A 122 -0.29 15.14 -41.83
CA GLU A 122 -0.02 16.57 -41.94
C GLU A 122 -1.16 17.42 -41.37
N GLU A 123 -0.79 18.54 -40.73
CA GLU A 123 -1.68 19.70 -40.55
C GLU A 123 -2.00 20.35 -41.91
N PRO A 124 -3.16 21.04 -41.99
CA PRO A 124 -3.05 22.43 -42.42
C PRO A 124 -3.80 23.44 -41.53
N ALA A 125 -3.02 24.46 -41.17
CA ALA A 125 -3.27 25.88 -40.92
C ALA A 125 -4.70 26.48 -40.82
N ARG A 126 -4.93 27.09 -39.64
CA ARG A 126 -5.41 28.47 -39.32
C ARG A 126 -6.55 29.12 -40.12
N ASP A 127 -7.61 29.51 -39.40
CA ASP A 127 -7.96 30.94 -39.23
C ASP A 127 -8.76 31.19 -37.92
N GLU A 128 -8.68 32.43 -37.45
CA GLU A 128 -8.96 32.97 -36.11
C GLU A 128 -10.46 33.22 -35.81
N ASN A 129 -10.90 32.98 -34.56
CA ASN A 129 -11.69 33.93 -33.72
C ASN A 129 -12.32 33.26 -32.49
N ASP A 130 -11.88 33.76 -31.33
CA ASP A 130 -12.52 34.04 -30.05
C ASP A 130 -13.67 33.21 -29.41
N GLU A 131 -13.41 32.99 -28.11
CA GLU A 131 -14.29 32.97 -26.94
C GLU A 131 -15.09 31.68 -26.55
N ASP A 132 -14.76 31.20 -25.34
CA ASP A 132 -15.55 30.49 -24.34
C ASP A 132 -16.29 29.17 -24.69
N GLU A 133 -15.78 28.04 -24.18
CA GLU A 133 -16.51 27.14 -23.25
C GLU A 133 -15.73 25.83 -22.94
N ASP A 134 -15.41 25.71 -21.65
CA ASP A 134 -15.61 24.57 -20.76
C ASP A 134 -15.77 23.10 -21.26
N VAL A 135 -14.97 22.25 -20.60
CA VAL A 135 -15.10 20.80 -20.33
C VAL A 135 -15.41 19.81 -21.47
N ARG A 136 -14.38 19.07 -21.92
CA ARG A 136 -14.53 17.67 -22.43
C ARG A 136 -13.36 16.76 -22.05
N ARG A 137 -13.18 16.47 -20.76
CA ARG A 137 -12.33 15.34 -20.28
C ARG A 137 -13.06 13.98 -20.33
N ARG A 138 -13.95 13.78 -21.31
CA ARG A 138 -14.79 12.56 -21.35
C ARG A 138 -15.33 12.16 -22.71
N ASP A 139 -14.48 12.24 -23.72
CA ASP A 139 -14.68 11.66 -25.05
C ASP A 139 -13.39 10.88 -25.34
N LEU A 140 -13.34 9.58 -25.62
CA LEU A 140 -14.33 8.59 -25.97
C LEU A 140 -13.62 7.23 -25.75
N ILE A 141 -14.22 6.33 -24.97
CA ILE A 141 -13.92 4.89 -25.05
C ILE A 141 -14.57 4.41 -26.35
N VAL A 142 -13.79 4.02 -27.36
CA VAL A 142 -14.28 3.23 -28.50
C VAL A 142 -13.25 2.21 -28.93
N GLY A 143 -13.61 0.93 -28.78
CA GLY A 143 -13.02 -0.20 -29.49
C GLY A 143 -13.02 -1.47 -28.62
N GLY A 144 -13.99 -2.38 -28.68
CA GLY A 144 -15.21 -2.44 -29.47
C GLY A 144 -16.06 -3.63 -29.03
N VAL A 145 -17.38 -3.44 -28.97
CA VAL A 145 -18.40 -4.47 -29.13
C VAL A 145 -19.57 -3.80 -29.85
N THR A 146 -19.80 -4.19 -31.10
CA THR A 146 -20.91 -3.72 -31.91
C THR A 146 -22.14 -4.61 -31.72
N THR A 147 -23.08 -4.17 -30.88
CA THR A 147 -24.53 -4.35 -31.11
C THR A 147 -25.30 -3.31 -30.28
N ALA A 148 -26.31 -2.71 -30.91
CA ALA A 148 -27.00 -1.49 -30.52
C ALA A 148 -27.81 -1.56 -29.21
N THR A 149 -27.51 -0.66 -28.26
CA THR A 149 -28.40 0.08 -27.31
C THR A 149 -27.53 0.76 -26.23
N GLY A 150 -26.84 1.86 -26.59
CA GLY A 150 -25.71 2.38 -25.80
C GLY A 150 -25.98 3.51 -24.81
N THR A 151 -27.19 4.08 -24.73
CA THR A 151 -27.46 5.22 -23.82
C THR A 151 -27.92 4.81 -22.43
N GLY A 152 -28.52 3.62 -22.26
CA GLY A 152 -29.03 3.15 -20.96
C GLY A 152 -27.97 2.57 -20.02
N LEU A 153 -26.97 1.84 -20.55
CA LEU A 153 -25.96 1.14 -19.74
C LEU A 153 -24.94 2.08 -19.08
N LEU A 154 -24.64 3.23 -19.70
CA LEU A 154 -23.74 4.22 -19.12
C LEU A 154 -24.44 5.12 -18.08
N ALA A 155 -25.77 5.21 -18.12
CA ALA A 155 -26.54 6.01 -17.16
C ALA A 155 -26.44 5.46 -15.72
N ASP A 156 -26.17 4.17 -15.56
CA ASP A 156 -26.22 3.46 -14.28
C ASP A 156 -24.86 2.88 -13.82
N ALA A 157 -23.74 3.44 -14.30
CA ALA A 157 -22.40 2.97 -13.97
C ALA A 157 -22.09 3.08 -12.45
N PRO A 158 -21.41 2.09 -11.81
CA PRO A 158 -21.19 2.05 -10.36
C PRO A 158 -20.54 3.31 -9.76
N TRP A 159 -19.56 3.90 -10.46
CA TRP A 159 -18.91 5.13 -10.03
C TRP A 159 -19.84 6.36 -10.11
N ARG A 160 -20.84 6.39 -11.00
CA ARG A 160 -21.85 7.46 -11.05
C ARG A 160 -22.79 7.38 -9.85
N ARG A 161 -23.24 6.18 -9.50
CA ARG A 161 -24.08 5.95 -8.32
C ARG A 161 -23.36 6.38 -7.05
N LEU A 162 -22.08 6.02 -6.92
CA LEU A 162 -21.22 6.46 -5.83
C LEU A 162 -21.17 8.00 -5.75
N MET A 163 -20.85 8.69 -6.84
CA MET A 163 -20.81 10.15 -6.86
C MET A 163 -22.18 10.76 -6.53
N ASP A 164 -23.28 10.23 -7.07
CA ASP A 164 -24.63 10.72 -6.73
C ASP A 164 -24.97 10.48 -5.24
N SER A 165 -24.52 9.37 -4.66
CA SER A 165 -24.68 9.10 -3.22
C SER A 165 -23.83 10.02 -2.36
N VAL A 166 -22.65 10.43 -2.81
CA VAL A 166 -21.77 11.35 -2.08
C VAL A 166 -22.23 12.81 -2.24
N ASP A 167 -22.46 13.25 -3.48
CA ASP A 167 -22.69 14.66 -3.84
C ASP A 167 -24.17 15.07 -3.75
N LYS A 168 -25.08 14.14 -4.06
CA LYS A 168 -26.53 14.43 -4.18
C LYS A 168 -27.37 13.72 -3.13
N GLY A 169 -26.74 13.00 -2.19
CA GLY A 169 -27.44 12.31 -1.11
C GLY A 169 -28.35 11.17 -1.56
N ARG A 170 -28.11 10.60 -2.74
CA ARG A 170 -28.84 9.41 -3.21
C ARG A 170 -28.70 8.27 -2.18
N PRO A 171 -29.79 7.55 -1.84
CA PRO A 171 -29.70 6.39 -0.95
C PRO A 171 -28.66 5.40 -1.43
N VAL A 172 -27.82 4.93 -0.50
CA VAL A 172 -26.78 3.95 -0.81
C VAL A 172 -27.41 2.61 -1.19
N ASP A 173 -26.94 2.00 -2.26
CA ASP A 173 -27.36 0.68 -2.72
C ASP A 173 -26.27 -0.39 -2.49
N ALA A 174 -26.64 -1.67 -2.64
CA ALA A 174 -25.72 -2.79 -2.44
C ALA A 174 -24.51 -2.75 -3.37
N THR A 175 -24.66 -2.23 -4.60
CA THR A 175 -23.56 -2.06 -5.55
C THR A 175 -22.52 -1.05 -5.04
N THR A 176 -22.98 0.05 -4.45
CA THR A 176 -22.09 1.05 -3.84
C THR A 176 -21.37 0.48 -2.63
N VAL A 177 -22.05 -0.34 -1.81
CA VAL A 177 -21.42 -1.05 -0.68
C VAL A 177 -20.33 -2.00 -1.18
N GLN A 178 -20.62 -2.84 -2.18
CA GLN A 178 -19.63 -3.77 -2.74
C GLN A 178 -18.41 -3.05 -3.30
N LEU A 179 -18.62 -1.95 -4.05
CA LEU A 179 -17.52 -1.13 -4.58
C LEU A 179 -16.62 -0.57 -3.46
N MET A 180 -17.21 -0.14 -2.36
CA MET A 180 -16.43 0.33 -1.20
C MET A 180 -15.69 -0.82 -0.51
N GLN A 181 -16.25 -2.02 -0.51
CA GLN A 181 -15.61 -3.21 0.08
C GLN A 181 -14.39 -3.62 -0.72
N ASP A 182 -14.53 -3.75 -2.03
CA ASP A 182 -13.42 -4.08 -2.94
C ASP A 182 -12.30 -3.04 -2.79
N ARG A 183 -12.66 -1.76 -2.77
CA ARG A 183 -11.68 -0.67 -2.60
C ARG A 183 -11.02 -0.66 -1.21
N THR A 184 -11.74 -1.04 -0.16
CA THR A 184 -11.18 -1.15 1.19
C THR A 184 -10.17 -2.30 1.24
N ALA A 185 -10.50 -3.45 0.65
CA ALA A 185 -9.61 -4.59 0.53
C ALA A 185 -8.34 -4.26 -0.28
N ASP A 186 -8.49 -3.56 -1.41
CA ASP A 186 -7.36 -3.13 -2.25
C ASP A 186 -6.33 -2.29 -1.47
N PHE A 187 -6.76 -1.51 -0.47
CA PHE A 187 -5.83 -0.76 0.37
C PHE A 187 -4.94 -1.63 1.25
N PHE A 188 -5.46 -2.77 1.74
CA PHE A 188 -4.66 -3.72 2.50
C PHE A 188 -3.59 -4.36 1.63
N GLU A 189 -3.90 -4.67 0.37
CA GLU A 189 -2.93 -5.17 -0.61
C GLU A 189 -1.90 -4.10 -1.01
N THR A 190 -2.38 -2.86 -1.23
CA THR A 190 -1.53 -1.75 -1.69
C THR A 190 -0.56 -1.27 -0.61
N GLU A 191 -0.91 -1.39 0.68
CA GLU A 191 -0.02 -1.03 1.79
C GLU A 191 1.31 -1.78 1.75
N TYR A 192 1.32 -2.99 1.18
CA TYR A 192 2.52 -3.81 1.09
C TYR A 192 3.54 -3.32 0.06
N THR A 193 3.09 -2.58 -0.96
CA THR A 193 3.91 -2.21 -2.14
C THR A 193 4.10 -0.71 -2.30
N VAL A 194 3.27 0.12 -1.66
CA VAL A 194 3.30 1.58 -1.81
C VAL A 194 3.74 2.26 -0.50
N PRO A 195 4.58 3.31 -0.54
CA PRO A 195 5.05 3.97 0.67
C PRO A 195 3.89 4.54 1.52
N ALA A 196 3.98 4.33 2.84
CA ALA A 196 2.92 4.63 3.80
C ALA A 196 2.27 6.02 3.66
N ARG A 197 3.05 7.06 3.33
CA ARG A 197 2.53 8.42 3.14
C ARG A 197 1.52 8.53 1.99
N HIS A 198 1.77 7.85 0.87
CA HIS A 198 0.91 7.92 -0.31
C HIS A 198 -0.36 7.11 -0.11
N VAL A 199 -0.25 5.99 0.60
CA VAL A 199 -1.38 5.16 1.01
C VAL A 199 -2.27 5.91 2.00
N LEU A 200 -1.68 6.63 2.97
CA LEU A 200 -2.41 7.39 4.00
C LEU A 200 -3.27 8.52 3.42
N ASP A 201 -2.78 9.27 2.44
CA ASP A 201 -3.55 10.32 1.77
C ASP A 201 -4.80 9.74 1.09
N SER A 202 -4.60 8.62 0.39
CA SER A 202 -5.67 7.92 -0.32
C SER A 202 -6.69 7.28 0.63
N LEU A 203 -6.24 6.70 1.74
CA LEU A 203 -7.13 6.18 2.79
C LEU A 203 -7.90 7.28 3.50
N THR A 204 -7.30 8.45 3.71
CA THR A 204 -7.99 9.58 4.35
C THR A 204 -9.17 10.07 3.49
N ASN A 205 -8.99 10.11 2.17
CA ASN A 205 -10.08 10.40 1.24
C ASN A 205 -11.14 9.30 1.24
N HIS A 206 -10.73 8.03 1.24
CA HIS A 206 -11.64 6.89 1.32
C HIS A 206 -12.49 6.91 2.59
N ARG A 207 -11.88 7.21 3.75
CA ARG A 207 -12.57 7.44 5.01
C ARG A 207 -13.65 8.52 4.91
N ALA A 208 -13.31 9.66 4.29
CA ALA A 208 -14.26 10.75 4.11
C ALA A 208 -15.46 10.30 3.25
N THR A 209 -15.20 9.55 2.17
CA THR A 209 -16.24 8.94 1.34
C THR A 209 -17.13 8.00 2.14
N LEU A 210 -16.56 7.05 2.89
CA LEU A 210 -17.31 6.12 3.74
C LEU A 210 -18.17 6.85 4.79
N THR A 211 -17.63 7.91 5.39
CA THR A 211 -18.36 8.73 6.38
C THR A 211 -19.57 9.41 5.75
N THR A 212 -19.43 9.98 4.54
CA THR A 212 -20.55 10.57 3.81
C THR A 212 -21.59 9.52 3.42
N LEU A 213 -21.15 8.35 2.92
CA LEU A 213 -22.05 7.25 2.58
C LEU A 213 -22.83 6.74 3.80
N LEU A 214 -22.20 6.66 4.98
CA LEU A 214 -22.88 6.31 6.24
C LEU A 214 -23.96 7.32 6.63
N GLY A 215 -23.76 8.61 6.34
CA GLY A 215 -24.80 9.65 6.51
C GLY A 215 -25.99 9.47 5.56
N ASN A 216 -25.74 8.88 4.39
CA ASN A 216 -26.74 8.66 3.34
C ASN A 216 -27.36 7.26 3.33
N ALA A 217 -26.82 6.32 4.11
CA ALA A 217 -27.40 5.02 4.35
C ALA A 217 -28.75 5.15 5.09
N ARG A 218 -29.74 4.37 4.65
CA ARG A 218 -31.11 4.40 5.20
C ARG A 218 -31.54 3.09 5.86
N THR A 219 -30.77 2.03 5.64
CA THR A 219 -31.08 0.69 6.14
C THR A 219 -29.86 0.08 6.81
N ASP A 220 -30.07 -0.76 7.82
CA ASP A 220 -29.00 -1.47 8.53
C ASP A 220 -28.20 -2.37 7.58
N ALA A 221 -28.88 -2.97 6.59
CA ALA A 221 -28.25 -3.76 5.53
C ALA A 221 -27.18 -3.00 4.73
N THR A 222 -27.27 -1.67 4.65
CA THR A 222 -26.24 -0.81 4.03
C THR A 222 -25.34 -0.15 5.06
N ARG A 223 -25.88 0.19 6.23
CA ARG A 223 -25.18 0.91 7.27
C ARG A 223 -24.15 0.03 7.97
N ASP A 224 -24.47 -1.22 8.28
CA ASP A 224 -23.59 -2.10 9.04
C ASP A 224 -22.31 -2.44 8.26
N PRO A 225 -22.37 -2.85 6.97
CA PRO A 225 -21.15 -3.12 6.20
C PRO A 225 -20.29 -1.86 6.01
N LEU A 226 -20.91 -0.70 5.74
CA LEU A 226 -20.18 0.58 5.66
C LEU A 226 -19.51 0.94 7.00
N THR A 227 -20.15 0.60 8.12
CA THR A 227 -19.59 0.87 9.46
C THR A 227 -18.38 -0.03 9.72
N VAL A 228 -18.46 -1.31 9.35
CA VAL A 228 -17.34 -2.26 9.44
C VAL A 228 -16.17 -1.80 8.57
N MET A 229 -16.41 -1.44 7.29
CA MET A 229 -15.37 -0.94 6.39
C MET A 229 -14.72 0.36 6.88
N LEU A 230 -15.47 1.25 7.52
CA LEU A 230 -14.91 2.43 8.17
C LEU A 230 -13.96 2.02 9.30
N GLY A 231 -14.31 0.99 10.06
CA GLY A 231 -13.45 0.39 11.09
C GLY A 231 -12.17 -0.22 10.51
N GLU A 232 -12.26 -1.00 9.45
CA GLU A 232 -11.10 -1.57 8.73
C GLU A 232 -10.18 -0.46 8.20
N THR A 233 -10.78 0.59 7.63
CA THR A 233 -10.06 1.79 7.14
C THR A 233 -9.32 2.49 8.30
N GLU A 234 -9.95 2.67 9.45
CA GLU A 234 -9.31 3.24 10.65
C GLU A 234 -8.19 2.33 11.20
N ALA A 235 -8.34 1.00 11.11
CA ALA A 235 -7.31 0.06 11.55
C ALA A 235 -6.02 0.26 10.74
N LEU A 236 -6.17 0.37 9.41
CA LEU A 236 -5.07 0.57 8.48
C LEU A 236 -4.48 1.99 8.58
N ILE A 237 -5.30 3.03 8.73
CA ILE A 237 -4.83 4.39 9.05
C ILE A 237 -3.96 4.37 10.31
N GLY A 238 -4.38 3.63 11.34
CA GLY A 238 -3.62 3.49 12.57
C GLY A 238 -2.24 2.83 12.35
N TRP A 239 -2.20 1.78 11.52
CA TRP A 239 -0.97 1.13 11.11
C TRP A 239 -0.01 2.07 10.36
N LEU A 240 -0.53 2.83 9.39
CA LEU A 240 0.29 3.78 8.62
C LEU A 240 0.82 4.92 9.48
N HIS A 241 0.02 5.46 10.40
CA HIS A 241 0.49 6.45 11.36
C HIS A 241 1.58 5.89 12.28
N PHE A 242 1.46 4.63 12.70
CA PHE A 242 2.50 3.97 13.49
C PHE A 242 3.81 3.87 12.70
N ASP A 243 3.74 3.49 11.43
CA ASP A 243 4.89 3.40 10.52
C ASP A 243 5.56 4.74 10.22
N LEU A 244 4.78 5.84 10.27
CA LEU A 244 5.26 7.21 10.18
C LEU A 244 5.74 7.78 11.53
N GLY A 245 5.72 6.99 12.61
CA GLY A 245 6.15 7.41 13.95
C GLY A 245 5.14 8.27 14.72
N GLN A 246 3.92 8.40 14.20
CA GLN A 246 2.86 9.27 14.72
C GLN A 246 1.99 8.52 15.75
N MET A 247 2.61 8.16 16.87
CA MET A 247 2.04 7.22 17.86
C MET A 247 0.67 7.62 18.44
N ASN A 248 0.43 8.92 18.63
CA ASN A 248 -0.85 9.42 19.14
C ASN A 248 -1.97 9.25 18.11
N GLN A 249 -1.68 9.50 16.83
CA GLN A 249 -2.64 9.34 15.74
C GLN A 249 -2.97 7.86 15.55
N ALA A 250 -1.95 6.99 15.57
CA ALA A 250 -2.11 5.53 15.54
C ALA A 250 -3.04 5.03 16.65
N THR A 251 -2.77 5.45 17.88
CA THR A 251 -3.58 5.08 19.05
C THR A 251 -5.04 5.53 18.93
N ASN A 252 -5.28 6.74 18.42
CA ASN A 252 -6.63 7.26 18.24
C ASN A 252 -7.41 6.46 17.18
N ALA A 253 -6.77 6.12 16.07
CA ALA A 253 -7.37 5.33 15.00
C ALA A 253 -7.74 3.90 15.47
N TRP A 254 -6.85 3.22 16.22
CA TRP A 254 -7.16 1.90 16.77
C TRP A 254 -8.25 1.94 17.87
N ARG A 255 -8.34 3.02 18.65
CA ARG A 255 -9.47 3.23 19.56
C ARG A 255 -10.79 3.40 18.80
N ALA A 256 -10.80 4.15 17.70
CA ALA A 256 -11.97 4.29 16.84
C ALA A 256 -12.37 2.94 16.24
N THR A 257 -11.39 2.17 15.74
CA THR A 257 -11.60 0.80 15.24
C THR A 257 -12.23 -0.10 16.30
N LEU A 258 -11.67 -0.13 17.53
CA LEU A 258 -12.19 -0.95 18.61
C LEU A 258 -13.61 -0.53 19.05
N LYS A 259 -13.92 0.77 18.99
CA LYS A 259 -15.27 1.27 19.23
C LYS A 259 -16.24 0.75 18.17
N ILE A 260 -15.90 0.89 16.88
CA ILE A 260 -16.70 0.40 15.76
C ILE A 260 -16.92 -1.11 15.86
N ALA A 261 -15.87 -1.87 16.16
CA ALA A 261 -15.94 -3.33 16.31
C ALA A 261 -16.90 -3.75 17.44
N LYS A 262 -16.91 -3.03 18.56
CA LYS A 262 -17.86 -3.27 19.66
C LYS A 262 -19.29 -2.89 19.29
N ASP A 263 -19.46 -1.75 18.63
CA ASP A 263 -20.78 -1.23 18.24
C ASP A 263 -21.43 -2.12 17.15
N THR A 264 -20.63 -2.77 16.30
CA THR A 264 -21.08 -3.71 15.23
C THR A 264 -21.06 -5.19 15.63
N GLY A 265 -20.42 -5.53 16.76
CA GLY A 265 -20.21 -6.92 17.16
C GLY A 265 -19.15 -7.67 16.33
N ASP A 266 -18.37 -6.98 15.50
CA ASP A 266 -17.29 -7.59 14.72
C ASP A 266 -16.09 -7.94 15.61
N ARG A 267 -16.00 -9.23 15.94
CA ARG A 267 -14.95 -9.77 16.80
C ARG A 267 -13.59 -9.80 16.10
N ALA A 268 -13.55 -10.06 14.79
CA ALA A 268 -12.29 -10.13 14.05
C ALA A 268 -11.64 -8.74 13.98
N LEU A 269 -12.44 -7.70 13.73
CA LEU A 269 -11.99 -6.33 13.71
C LEU A 269 -11.48 -5.88 15.10
N ALA A 270 -12.16 -6.27 16.18
CA ALA A 270 -11.71 -6.00 17.55
C ALA A 270 -10.34 -6.64 17.84
N ALA A 271 -10.16 -7.91 17.47
CA ALA A 271 -8.89 -8.62 17.62
C ALA A 271 -7.77 -7.96 16.81
N CYS A 272 -8.06 -7.56 15.56
CA CYS A 272 -7.13 -6.88 14.68
C CYS A 272 -6.64 -5.56 15.29
N ALA A 273 -7.55 -4.70 15.75
CA ALA A 273 -7.20 -3.41 16.37
C ALA A 273 -6.30 -3.56 17.60
N LEU A 274 -6.62 -4.53 18.46
CA LEU A 274 -5.84 -4.83 19.67
C LEU A 274 -4.47 -5.42 19.32
N GLY A 275 -4.41 -6.28 18.30
CA GLY A 275 -3.18 -6.82 17.74
C GLY A 275 -2.25 -5.73 17.25
N TYR A 276 -2.73 -4.81 16.41
CA TYR A 276 -1.93 -3.67 15.94
C TYR A 276 -1.48 -2.77 17.08
N TRP A 277 -2.35 -2.48 18.04
CA TRP A 277 -1.99 -1.63 19.17
C TRP A 277 -0.92 -2.28 20.07
N SER A 278 -0.85 -3.60 20.14
CA SER A 278 0.19 -4.31 20.90
C SER A 278 1.61 -4.02 20.37
N TYR A 279 1.78 -3.83 19.06
CA TYR A 279 3.07 -3.47 18.46
C TYR A 279 3.58 -2.12 18.98
N LEU A 280 2.67 -1.15 19.15
CA LEU A 280 3.03 0.15 19.73
C LEU A 280 3.50 0.01 21.17
N ALA A 281 2.79 -0.77 21.99
CA ALA A 281 3.22 -1.05 23.36
C ALA A 281 4.61 -1.73 23.40
N SER A 282 4.83 -2.74 22.55
CA SER A 282 6.13 -3.42 22.44
C SER A 282 7.24 -2.47 21.97
N SER A 283 6.95 -1.54 21.06
CA SER A 283 7.94 -0.59 20.54
C SER A 283 8.51 0.37 21.59
N ARG A 284 7.79 0.56 22.70
CA ARG A 284 8.22 1.38 23.85
C ARG A 284 8.97 0.57 24.92
N ASN A 285 9.30 -0.69 24.62
CA ASN A 285 9.87 -1.66 25.55
C ASN A 285 8.93 -2.00 26.74
N ASP A 286 7.64 -1.71 26.58
CA ASP A 286 6.58 -1.98 27.55
C ASP A 286 5.91 -3.32 27.23
N ILE A 287 6.51 -4.41 27.73
CA ILE A 287 6.06 -5.78 27.44
C ILE A 287 4.69 -6.08 28.09
N LEU A 288 4.48 -5.63 29.34
CA LEU A 288 3.25 -5.95 30.08
C LEU A 288 1.98 -5.37 29.43
N PRO A 289 1.94 -4.10 28.97
CA PRO A 289 0.82 -3.58 28.19
C PRO A 289 0.58 -4.34 26.87
N ALA A 290 1.64 -4.73 26.15
CA ALA A 290 1.51 -5.47 24.90
C ALA A 290 0.84 -6.84 25.13
N VAL A 291 1.29 -7.59 26.15
CA VAL A 291 0.71 -8.88 26.53
C VAL A 291 -0.76 -8.74 26.93
N ARG A 292 -1.12 -7.67 27.67
CA ARG A 292 -2.53 -7.43 28.04
C ARG A 292 -3.42 -7.20 26.83
N LEU A 293 -2.97 -6.41 25.86
CA LEU A 293 -3.71 -6.16 24.62
C LEU A 293 -3.90 -7.44 23.81
N LEU A 294 -2.87 -8.28 23.72
CA LEU A 294 -2.95 -9.56 23.01
C LEU A 294 -3.89 -10.56 23.70
N ARG A 295 -3.86 -10.66 25.03
CA ARG A 295 -4.82 -11.48 25.78
C ARG A 295 -6.26 -11.00 25.57
N GLN A 296 -6.46 -9.68 25.54
CA GLN A 296 -7.77 -9.13 25.23
C GLN A 296 -8.18 -9.44 23.78
N ALA A 297 -7.26 -9.44 22.83
CA ALA A 297 -7.54 -9.85 21.44
C ALA A 297 -7.96 -11.32 21.35
N GLU A 298 -7.32 -12.20 22.14
CA GLU A 298 -7.65 -13.63 22.23
C GLU A 298 -9.12 -13.86 22.66
N GLU A 299 -9.67 -13.03 23.55
CA GLU A 299 -11.08 -13.12 23.95
C GLU A 299 -12.06 -12.90 22.78
N TYR A 300 -11.62 -12.25 21.71
CA TYR A 300 -12.42 -12.01 20.50
C TYR A 300 -12.26 -13.13 19.46
N VAL A 301 -11.14 -13.87 19.49
CA VAL A 301 -10.93 -15.03 18.62
C VAL A 301 -11.71 -16.23 19.19
N PRO A 302 -12.52 -16.95 18.41
CA PRO A 302 -13.19 -18.15 18.91
C PRO A 302 -12.15 -19.20 19.36
N GLY A 303 -12.29 -19.68 20.60
CA GLY A 303 -11.34 -20.60 21.23
C GLY A 303 -11.33 -22.02 20.62
N ASN A 304 -10.12 -22.46 20.26
CA ASN A 304 -9.62 -23.84 20.09
C ASN A 304 -10.29 -24.83 19.12
N SER A 305 -10.11 -24.60 17.82
CA SER A 305 -9.92 -25.70 16.83
C SER A 305 -9.05 -25.23 15.66
N ALA A 306 -7.82 -24.78 15.94
CA ALA A 306 -6.77 -24.79 14.93
C ALA A 306 -6.02 -26.12 15.07
N PRO A 307 -6.01 -26.99 14.04
CA PRO A 307 -5.22 -28.22 14.05
C PRO A 307 -3.77 -27.87 13.77
N ALA A 308 -2.99 -27.75 14.84
CA ALA A 308 -1.52 -27.80 14.84
C ALA A 308 -1.09 -27.94 16.32
N THR A 309 -1.11 -29.10 17.01
CA THR A 309 -0.83 -30.51 16.64
C THR A 309 -1.20 -30.98 15.25
#